data_AF-A0A2D4P0J3-F1
#
_entry.id   AF-A0A2D4P0J3-F1
#
_cell.length_a   1.000
_cell.length_b   1.000
_cell.length_c   1.000
_cell.angle_alpha   90.00
_cell.angle_beta   90.00
_cell.angle_gamma   90.00
#
_symmetry.space_group_name_H-M   'P 1'
#
loop_
_entity.id
_entity.type
_entity.pdbx_description
1 polymer ?
#
loop_
_entity_poly.entity_id
_entity_poly.type
_entity_poly.pdbx_seq_one_letter_code
_entity_poly.pdbx_strand_id
1 'polypeptide(L)'
;MLKINTLPKLIYLFQMIPIKLGKSFFIELNKMTSKFVWLGKRPRIKMKLLQDNRSRGSFGLPEQELYYQAKVLSCLKDWVKLKDKRTLTLEGHDLLIGWHAFLWENKSKVQTYFNQHLIRVSLITTWKKIKDKHY
;
A
#
# COMPACT_ATOMS: atom_id res chain seq x y z
N MET A 1 -8.49 0.50 -21.13
CA MET A 1 -7.10 1.02 -21.10
C MET A 1 -6.55 1.28 -19.69
N LEU A 2 -7.19 2.10 -18.84
CA LEU A 2 -6.68 2.41 -17.49
C LEU A 2 -6.34 1.16 -16.65
N LYS A 3 -7.30 0.25 -16.49
CA LYS A 3 -7.14 -0.96 -15.66
C LYS A 3 -6.09 -1.95 -16.18
N ILE A 4 -5.83 -1.97 -17.49
CA ILE A 4 -4.92 -2.95 -18.11
C ILE A 4 -3.50 -2.37 -18.26
N ASN A 5 -3.37 -1.07 -18.57
CA ASN A 5 -2.05 -0.49 -18.86
C ASN A 5 -1.49 0.34 -17.72
N THR A 6 -2.33 1.12 -17.02
CA THR A 6 -1.84 2.02 -15.96
C THR A 6 -1.78 1.33 -14.60
N LEU A 7 -2.74 0.45 -14.31
CA LEU A 7 -2.79 -0.24 -13.02
C LEU A 7 -1.57 -1.15 -12.79
N PRO A 8 -1.11 -2.00 -13.74
CA PRO A 8 0.09 -2.82 -13.51
C PRO A 8 1.35 -1.98 -13.29
N LYS A 9 1.47 -0.85 -14.00
CA LYS A 9 2.58 0.09 -13.82
C LYS A 9 2.57 0.72 -12.42
N LEU A 10 1.41 1.16 -11.94
CA LEU A 10 1.26 1.68 -10.58
C LEU A 10 1.54 0.62 -9.52
N ILE A 11 1.06 -0.61 -9.72
CA ILE A 11 1.31 -1.74 -8.82
C ILE A 11 2.82 -2.04 -8.73
N TYR A 12 3.51 -2.05 -9.87
CA TYR A 12 4.95 -2.23 -9.92
C TYR A 12 5.68 -1.14 -9.13
N LEU A 13 5.28 0.13 -9.30
CA LEU A 13 5.85 1.24 -8.53
C LEU A 13 5.62 1.08 -7.03
N PHE A 14 4.42 0.70 -6.60
CA PHE A 14 4.13 0.44 -5.19
C PHE A 14 4.96 -0.69 -4.60
N GLN A 15 5.32 -1.68 -5.41
CA GLN A 15 6.16 -2.80 -4.99
C GLN A 15 7.65 -2.41 -4.93
N MET A 16 8.15 -1.67 -5.93
CA MET A 16 9.56 -1.30 -6.01
C MET A 16 9.94 -0.15 -5.09
N ILE A 17 8.97 0.72 -4.77
CA ILE A 17 9.20 1.91 -3.96
C ILE A 17 8.21 1.90 -2.78
N PRO A 18 8.48 1.11 -1.73
CA PRO A 18 7.65 1.07 -0.53
C PRO A 18 7.89 2.32 0.33
N ILE A 19 7.51 3.49 -0.21
CA ILE A 19 7.51 4.77 0.51
C ILE A 19 6.13 4.98 1.14
N LYS A 20 6.11 5.68 2.27
CA LYS A 20 4.88 6.08 2.95
C LYS A 20 4.12 7.07 2.07
N LEU A 21 3.02 6.62 1.47
CA LEU A 21 2.16 7.49 0.67
C LEU A 21 1.11 8.17 1.56
N GLY A 22 0.96 9.49 1.36
CA GLY A 22 -0.07 10.29 2.01
C GLY A 22 -1.42 10.18 1.30
N LYS A 23 -2.52 10.51 2.01
CA LYS A 23 -3.86 10.56 1.40
C LYS A 23 -3.96 11.56 0.26
N SER A 24 -3.22 12.68 0.32
CA SER A 24 -3.17 13.71 -0.73
C SER A 24 -2.75 13.14 -2.08
N PHE A 25 -1.74 12.26 -2.11
CA PHE A 25 -1.27 11.60 -3.33
C PHE A 25 -2.38 10.78 -3.98
N PHE A 26 -3.13 10.00 -3.20
CA PHE A 26 -4.25 9.21 -3.73
C PHE A 26 -5.41 10.09 -4.19
N ILE A 27 -5.67 11.23 -3.53
CA ILE A 27 -6.68 12.20 -3.97
C ILE A 27 -6.30 12.80 -5.33
N GLU A 28 -5.04 13.16 -5.51
CA GLU A 28 -4.53 13.71 -6.76
C GLU A 28 -4.55 12.68 -7.90
N LEU A 29 -4.14 11.44 -7.63
CA LEU A 29 -4.27 10.33 -8.57
C LEU A 29 -5.72 10.08 -8.97
N ASN A 30 -6.65 10.09 -8.02
CA ASN A 30 -8.08 9.96 -8.31
C ASN A 30 -8.60 11.14 -9.14
N LYS A 31 -8.11 12.37 -8.90
CA LYS A 31 -8.46 13.56 -9.70
C LYS A 31 -7.97 13.44 -11.14
N MET A 32 -6.73 13.00 -11.34
CA MET A 32 -6.19 12.75 -12.69
C MET A 32 -6.94 11.62 -13.40
N THR A 33 -7.27 10.54 -12.68
CA THR A 33 -8.05 9.43 -13.22
C THR A 33 -9.45 9.89 -13.63
N SER A 34 -10.10 10.73 -12.81
CA SER A 34 -11.39 11.34 -13.14
C SER A 34 -11.30 12.23 -14.39
N LYS A 35 -10.29 13.11 -14.46
CA LYS A 35 -10.07 13.98 -15.61
C LYS A 35 -9.84 13.17 -16.89
N PHE A 36 -9.13 12.04 -16.81
CA PHE A 36 -8.92 11.12 -17.92
C PHE A 36 -10.23 10.44 -18.36
N VAL A 37 -10.99 9.86 -17.43
CA VAL A 37 -12.25 9.16 -17.71
C VAL A 37 -13.28 10.10 -18.36
N TRP A 38 -13.36 11.34 -17.88
CA TRP A 38 -14.32 12.32 -18.38
C TRP A 38 -13.76 13.23 -19.48
N LEU A 39 -12.52 13.00 -19.95
CA LEU A 39 -11.85 13.83 -20.96
C LEU A 39 -11.88 15.33 -20.63
N GLY A 40 -11.65 15.67 -19.36
CA GLY A 40 -11.71 17.05 -18.84
C GLY A 40 -13.12 17.61 -18.64
N LYS A 41 -14.18 16.87 -18.98
CA LYS A 41 -15.57 17.27 -18.72
C LYS A 41 -15.94 17.03 -17.26
N ARG A 42 -17.06 17.62 -16.84
CA ARG A 42 -17.60 17.43 -15.48
C ARG A 42 -17.96 15.95 -15.25
N PRO A 43 -17.51 15.34 -14.14
CA PRO A 43 -17.87 13.96 -13.80
C PRO A 43 -19.38 13.79 -13.68
N ARG A 44 -19.95 12.83 -14.41
CA ARG A 44 -21.39 12.51 -14.32
C ARG A 44 -21.73 11.53 -13.20
N ILE A 45 -20.75 10.71 -12.81
CA ILE A 45 -20.89 9.68 -11.77
C ILE A 45 -19.87 9.95 -10.67
N LYS A 46 -20.26 9.80 -9.40
CA LYS A 46 -19.36 9.93 -8.25
C LYS A 46 -18.27 8.85 -8.33
N MET A 47 -17.04 9.20 -7.97
CA MET A 47 -15.89 8.27 -8.03
C MET A 47 -16.12 6.98 -7.23
N LYS A 48 -16.73 7.07 -6.03
CA LYS A 48 -17.05 5.89 -5.21
C LYS A 48 -17.95 4.88 -5.94
N LEU A 49 -18.93 5.37 -6.70
CA LEU A 49 -19.81 4.53 -7.52
C LEU A 49 -19.09 3.94 -8.75
N LEU A 50 -18.06 4.62 -9.27
CA LEU A 50 -17.24 4.04 -10.34
C LEU A 50 -16.35 2.91 -9.81
N GLN A 51 -15.88 3.04 -8.57
CA GLN A 51 -14.96 2.09 -7.91
C GLN A 51 -15.66 0.89 -7.26
N ASP A 52 -16.98 0.97 -7.04
CA ASP A 52 -17.73 -0.13 -6.46
C ASP A 52 -17.76 -1.36 -7.41
N ASN A 53 -18.08 -2.51 -6.82
CA ASN A 53 -18.07 -3.79 -7.50
C ASN A 53 -19.07 -3.84 -8.66
N ARG A 54 -18.66 -4.56 -9.72
CA ARG A 54 -19.50 -4.79 -10.90
C ARG A 54 -20.84 -5.47 -10.57
N SER A 55 -20.89 -6.30 -9.52
CA SER A 55 -22.11 -6.95 -9.05
C SER A 55 -23.20 -5.96 -8.62
N ARG A 56 -22.82 -4.73 -8.27
CA ARG A 56 -23.73 -3.64 -7.91
C ARG A 56 -24.05 -2.71 -9.08
N GLY A 57 -23.81 -3.16 -10.32
CA GLY A 57 -24.05 -2.35 -11.53
C GLY A 57 -23.02 -1.24 -11.77
N SER A 58 -21.89 -1.28 -11.06
CA SER A 58 -20.83 -0.27 -11.14
C SER A 58 -19.76 -0.61 -12.17
N PHE A 59 -18.88 0.35 -12.49
CA PHE A 59 -17.86 0.17 -13.53
C PHE A 59 -16.65 -0.67 -13.09
N GLY A 60 -16.46 -0.90 -11.79
CA GLY A 60 -15.34 -1.70 -11.25
C GLY A 60 -13.96 -1.06 -11.50
N LEU A 61 -13.91 0.28 -11.42
CA LEU A 61 -12.69 1.06 -11.51
C LEU A 61 -11.77 0.74 -10.31
N PRO A 62 -10.48 0.49 -10.50
CA PRO A 62 -9.60 0.15 -9.39
C PRO A 62 -9.41 1.34 -8.43
N GLU A 63 -9.63 1.11 -7.14
CA GLU A 63 -9.31 2.05 -6.07
C GLU A 63 -7.82 1.97 -5.72
N GLN A 64 -7.05 2.99 -6.12
CA GLN A 64 -5.58 2.98 -6.03
C GLN A 64 -5.05 2.80 -4.60
N GLU A 65 -5.75 3.36 -3.60
CA GLU A 65 -5.36 3.24 -2.19
C GLU A 65 -5.49 1.79 -1.68
N LEU A 66 -6.58 1.09 -2.05
CA LEU A 66 -6.76 -0.31 -1.70
C LEU A 66 -5.70 -1.21 -2.35
N TYR A 67 -5.36 -0.97 -3.62
CA TYR A 67 -4.31 -1.72 -4.30
C TYR A 67 -2.93 -1.50 -3.66
N TYR A 68 -2.62 -0.28 -3.23
CA TYR A 68 -1.39 0.01 -2.48
C TYR A 68 -1.36 -0.75 -1.15
N GLN A 69 -2.43 -0.70 -0.36
CA GLN A 69 -2.54 -1.41 0.91
C GLN A 69 -2.38 -2.93 0.72
N ALA A 70 -3.05 -3.50 -0.29
CA ALA A 70 -2.92 -4.92 -0.61
C ALA A 70 -1.49 -5.32 -0.99
N LYS A 71 -0.76 -4.45 -1.71
CA LYS A 71 0.64 -4.71 -2.07
C LYS A 71 1.57 -4.64 -0.88
N VAL A 72 1.37 -3.67 0.02
CA VAL A 72 2.07 -3.60 1.30
C VAL A 72 1.81 -4.86 2.14
N LEU A 73 0.57 -5.32 2.21
CA LEU A 73 0.22 -6.56 2.91
C LEU A 73 0.85 -7.81 2.27
N SER A 74 0.92 -7.88 0.94
CA SER A 74 1.60 -8.99 0.25
C SER A 74 3.09 -9.01 0.59
N CYS A 75 3.73 -7.85 0.57
CA CYS A 75 5.13 -7.69 0.97
C CYS A 75 5.33 -8.14 2.42
N LEU A 76 4.50 -7.66 3.35
CA LEU A 76 4.52 -8.09 4.75
C LEU A 76 4.32 -9.60 4.91
N LYS A 77 3.39 -10.20 4.16
CA LYS A 77 3.14 -11.65 4.18
C LYS A 77 4.37 -12.44 3.74
N ASP A 78 5.02 -12.02 2.66
CA ASP A 78 6.21 -12.70 2.15
C ASP A 78 7.39 -12.54 3.12
N TRP A 79 7.50 -11.37 3.74
CA TRP A 79 8.48 -11.07 4.77
C TRP A 79 8.22 -11.89 6.06
N VAL A 80 6.95 -12.07 6.47
CA VAL A 80 6.58 -12.88 7.65
C VAL A 80 6.89 -14.36 7.48
N LYS A 81 6.81 -14.88 6.25
CA LYS A 81 7.05 -16.29 5.99
C LYS A 81 8.50 -16.74 6.19
N LEU A 82 9.46 -15.82 6.34
CA LEU A 82 10.86 -16.12 6.66
C LEU A 82 11.55 -17.11 5.69
N LYS A 83 11.01 -17.33 4.49
CA LYS A 83 11.47 -18.41 3.61
C LYS A 83 12.78 -18.09 2.91
N ASP A 84 13.03 -16.82 2.64
CA ASP A 84 14.22 -16.39 1.91
C ASP A 84 15.31 -15.92 2.88
N LYS A 85 16.30 -16.79 3.08
CA LYS A 85 17.42 -16.54 4.00
C LYS A 85 18.26 -15.34 3.56
N ARG A 86 18.34 -15.02 2.26
CA ARG A 86 19.17 -13.91 1.75
C ARG A 86 18.58 -12.56 2.12
N THR A 87 17.29 -12.36 1.87
CA THR A 87 16.58 -11.12 2.26
C THR A 87 16.56 -10.97 3.78
N LEU A 88 16.43 -12.08 4.53
CA LEU A 88 16.55 -12.05 5.98
C LEU A 88 17.92 -11.66 6.50
N THR A 89 19.00 -12.15 5.88
CA THR A 89 20.35 -11.74 6.28
C THR A 89 20.61 -10.28 5.94
N LEU A 90 20.15 -9.78 4.79
CA LEU A 90 20.35 -8.39 4.39
C LEU A 90 19.55 -7.41 5.26
N GLU A 91 18.34 -7.78 5.64
CA GLU A 91 17.47 -6.88 6.42
C GLU A 91 17.61 -7.08 7.94
N GLY A 92 17.89 -8.30 8.40
CA GLY A 92 18.04 -8.63 9.81
C GLY A 92 19.43 -8.39 10.40
N HIS A 93 20.44 -8.09 9.57
CA HIS A 93 21.84 -7.94 10.00
C HIS A 93 22.00 -6.97 11.19
N ASP A 94 21.25 -5.87 11.19
CA ASP A 94 21.41 -4.80 12.18
C ASP A 94 20.43 -4.90 13.38
N LEU A 95 19.68 -6.01 13.50
CA LEU A 95 18.57 -6.13 14.47
C LEU A 95 18.87 -7.16 15.56
N LEU A 96 18.82 -6.70 16.81
CA LEU A 96 18.97 -7.53 18.02
C LEU A 96 17.80 -8.52 18.23
N ILE A 97 16.62 -8.22 17.68
CA ILE A 97 15.40 -9.04 17.78
C ILE A 97 14.87 -9.27 16.37
N GLY A 98 14.32 -10.46 16.11
CA GLY A 98 13.64 -10.76 14.85
C GLY A 98 12.56 -9.71 14.56
N TRP A 99 12.66 -9.04 13.42
CA TRP A 99 11.88 -7.84 13.15
C TRP A 99 10.36 -8.04 13.17
N HIS A 100 9.88 -9.28 12.98
CA HIS A 100 8.48 -9.66 13.09
C HIS A 100 7.86 -9.32 14.44
N ALA A 101 8.67 -9.28 15.51
CA ALA A 101 8.24 -8.85 16.83
C ALA A 101 7.67 -7.42 16.80
N PHE A 102 8.21 -6.52 15.95
CA PHE A 102 7.74 -5.14 15.85
C PHE A 102 6.34 -4.99 15.24
N LEU A 103 5.81 -6.02 14.57
CA LEU A 103 4.43 -6.03 14.08
C LEU A 103 3.41 -6.21 15.22
N TRP A 104 3.82 -6.89 16.29
CA TRP A 104 2.98 -7.24 17.43
C TRP A 104 3.26 -6.40 18.68
N GLU A 105 4.47 -5.86 18.84
CA GLU A 105 4.83 -5.04 19.99
C GLU A 105 4.20 -3.64 19.98
N ASN A 106 3.51 -3.31 21.06
CA ASN A 106 3.03 -1.97 21.35
C ASN A 106 4.17 -1.14 21.97
N LYS A 107 4.92 -0.45 21.10
CA LYS A 107 5.84 0.67 21.41
C LYS A 107 6.98 0.32 22.38
N SER A 108 8.01 -0.36 21.90
CA SER A 108 9.31 -0.42 22.59
C SER A 108 10.29 0.65 22.05
N LYS A 109 11.18 1.16 22.93
CA LYS A 109 12.27 2.12 22.60
C LYS A 109 13.21 1.64 21.48
N VAL A 110 13.16 0.35 21.15
CA VAL A 110 13.90 -0.33 20.08
C VAL A 110 13.46 0.14 18.68
N GLN A 111 12.31 0.81 18.57
CA GLN A 111 11.80 1.37 17.31
C GLN A 111 12.66 2.50 16.72
N THR A 112 13.54 3.17 17.48
CA THR A 112 14.25 4.37 16.98
C THR A 112 15.18 4.07 15.81
N TYR A 113 15.95 2.98 15.87
CA TYR A 113 16.83 2.55 14.78
C TYR A 113 16.05 1.87 13.64
N PHE A 114 15.06 1.03 13.98
CA PHE A 114 14.18 0.38 13.01
C PHE A 114 13.40 1.39 12.15
N ASN A 115 13.01 2.53 12.74
CA ASN A 115 12.32 3.62 12.06
C ASN A 115 13.23 4.52 11.21
N GLN A 116 14.54 4.32 11.20
CA GLN A 116 15.43 5.08 10.30
C GLN A 116 15.29 4.59 8.85
N HIS A 117 14.90 3.34 8.65
CA HIS A 117 14.74 2.77 7.31
C HIS A 117 13.36 3.11 6.72
N LEU A 118 13.35 3.90 5.64
CA LEU A 118 12.13 4.43 5.00
C LEU A 118 11.11 3.35 4.63
N ILE A 119 11.59 2.20 4.14
CA ILE A 119 10.75 1.06 3.75
C ILE A 119 10.03 0.47 4.96
N ARG A 120 10.76 0.28 6.07
CA ARG A 120 10.24 -0.35 7.29
C ARG A 120 9.18 0.52 7.95
N VAL A 121 9.41 1.83 7.98
CA VAL A 121 8.43 2.82 8.46
C VAL A 121 7.16 2.78 7.62
N SER A 122 7.29 2.75 6.30
CA SER A 122 6.14 2.69 5.39
C SER A 122 5.28 1.45 5.64
N LEU A 123 5.93 0.28 5.75
CA LEU A 123 5.26 -0.99 6.00
C LEU A 123 4.56 -1.02 7.36
N ILE A 124 5.25 -0.66 8.45
CA ILE A 124 4.66 -0.66 9.80
C ILE A 124 3.53 0.37 9.93
N THR A 125 3.70 1.58 9.39
CA THR A 125 2.66 2.61 9.50
C THR A 125 1.41 2.24 8.73
N THR A 126 1.57 1.59 7.56
CA THR A 126 0.44 1.08 6.78
C THR A 126 -0.20 -0.13 7.47
N TRP A 127 0.61 -1.05 8.03
CA TRP A 127 0.11 -2.17 8.83
C TRP A 127 -0.71 -1.70 10.03
N LYS A 128 -0.21 -0.74 10.82
CA LYS A 128 -0.94 -0.18 11.96
C LYS A 128 -2.29 0.40 11.54
N LYS A 129 -2.34 1.19 10.46
CA LYS A 129 -3.60 1.72 9.91
C LYS A 129 -4.58 0.63 9.50
N ILE A 130 -4.10 -0.47 8.93
CA ILE A 130 -4.94 -1.60 8.51
C ILE A 130 -5.42 -2.37 9.73
N LYS A 131 -4.52 -2.62 10.69
CA LYS A 131 -4.84 -3.27 11.97
C LYS A 131 -5.95 -2.51 12.69
N ASP A 132 -5.76 -1.22 12.96
CA ASP A 132 -6.73 -0.36 13.66
C ASP A 132 -8.12 -0.31 12.97
N LYS A 133 -8.19 -0.59 11.66
CA LYS A 133 -9.43 -0.54 10.88
C LYS A 133 -10.17 -1.88 10.85
N HIS A 134 -9.47 -3.00 11.03
CA HIS A 134 -10.01 -4.35 10.79
C HIS A 134 -9.89 -5.31 11.98
N TYR A 135 -9.08 -5.00 12.99
CA TYR A 135 -8.81 -5.80 14.18
C TYR A 135 -8.86 -4.93 15.43
#